data_AF-A0A6M3IVU0-F1
#
_entry.id   AF-A0A6M3IVU0-F1
#
_cell.length_a   1.000
_cell.length_b   1.000
_cell.length_c   1.000
_cell.angle_alpha   90.00
_cell.angle_beta   90.00
_cell.angle_gamma   90.00
#
_symmetry.space_group_name_H-M   'P 1'
#
loop_
_entity.id
_entity.type
_entity.pdbx_description
1 polymer ?
#
loop_
_entity_poly.entity_id
_entity_poly.type
_entity_poly.pdbx_seq_one_letter_code
_entity_poly.pdbx_strand_id
1 'polypeptide(L)'
;MAYCQCGCGAEIDDSKTFLWGHNQKGVKHPYVKRGEENPNWKGGKPYLNTDGYFVRNVTSGSRLVHREIAEKILRRSLPEKSVVHHVNGKPADNFGDNFVVCEDNTYHALLHKRTRAFKACGHADWLRCYLCKEYDNPENIKKGERMQYHLRCTRKYYWDKKIKKGKEKEHETAIV
;
A
#
# COMPACT_ATOMS: atom_id res chain seq x y z
N MET A 1 -22.52 11.18 -22.07
CA MET A 1 -21.42 12.15 -21.91
C MET A 1 -20.09 11.40 -21.87
N ALA A 2 -19.36 11.48 -22.97
CA ALA A 2 -18.06 10.86 -23.16
C ALA A 2 -16.94 11.91 -23.09
N TYR A 3 -15.72 11.49 -22.78
CA TYR A 3 -14.55 12.36 -22.70
C TYR A 3 -13.50 11.96 -23.74
N CYS A 4 -12.76 12.95 -24.23
CA CYS A 4 -11.73 12.73 -25.25
C CYS A 4 -10.62 11.77 -24.77
N GLN A 5 -10.44 10.67 -25.50
CA GLN A 5 -9.46 9.64 -25.14
C GLN A 5 -7.99 10.05 -25.33
N CYS A 6 -7.70 11.26 -25.85
CA CYS A 6 -6.31 11.76 -25.88
C CYS A 6 -5.80 12.24 -24.50
N GLY A 7 -6.68 12.31 -23.50
CA GLY A 7 -6.33 12.72 -22.13
C GLY A 7 -6.39 14.23 -21.88
N CYS A 8 -6.99 15.02 -22.78
CA CYS A 8 -7.11 16.48 -22.60
C CYS A 8 -8.27 16.90 -21.67
N GLY A 9 -9.13 15.97 -21.23
CA GLY A 9 -10.25 16.24 -20.32
C GLY A 9 -11.45 16.97 -20.93
N ALA A 10 -11.47 17.21 -22.24
CA ALA A 10 -12.59 17.86 -22.91
C ALA A 10 -13.75 16.88 -23.16
N GLU A 11 -14.98 17.38 -22.98
CA GLU A 11 -16.21 16.65 -23.29
C GLU A 11 -16.36 16.44 -24.79
N ILE A 12 -16.84 15.26 -25.16
CA ILE A 12 -17.16 14.90 -26.54
C ILE A 12 -18.55 14.30 -26.62
N ASP A 13 -19.10 14.40 -27.83
CA ASP A 13 -20.30 13.67 -28.19
C ASP A 13 -20.06 12.15 -28.03
N ASP A 14 -21.09 11.44 -27.57
CA ASP A 14 -21.01 10.00 -27.28
C ASP A 14 -20.72 9.14 -28.54
N SER A 15 -20.91 9.70 -29.75
CA SER A 15 -20.52 9.07 -31.02
C SER A 15 -19.03 9.21 -31.38
N LYS A 16 -18.27 10.03 -30.63
CA LYS A 16 -16.87 10.33 -30.93
C LYS A 16 -15.95 9.70 -29.89
N THR A 17 -14.73 9.38 -30.34
CA THR A 17 -13.64 8.91 -29.46
C THR A 17 -12.66 10.03 -29.13
N PHE A 18 -12.50 10.97 -30.07
CA PHE A 18 -11.62 12.12 -29.97
C PHE A 18 -12.32 13.38 -30.47
N LEU A 19 -11.97 14.54 -29.91
CA LEU A 19 -12.28 15.81 -30.56
C LEU A 19 -11.58 15.89 -31.93
N TRP A 20 -12.15 16.66 -32.84
CA TRP A 20 -11.59 16.85 -34.17
C TRP A 20 -10.15 17.38 -34.08
N GLY A 21 -9.21 16.72 -34.77
CA GLY A 21 -7.78 17.03 -34.72
C GLY A 21 -6.99 16.39 -33.57
N HIS A 22 -7.65 15.80 -32.56
CA HIS A 22 -6.97 15.20 -31.40
C HIS A 22 -6.45 13.77 -31.67
N ASN A 23 -6.80 13.19 -32.82
CA ASN A 23 -6.28 11.91 -33.30
C ASN A 23 -5.28 12.07 -34.47
N GLN A 24 -4.96 13.30 -34.88
CA GLN A 24 -4.05 13.55 -35.99
C GLN A 24 -2.60 13.39 -35.55
N LYS A 25 -1.88 12.45 -36.19
CA LYS A 25 -0.43 12.27 -36.01
C LYS A 25 0.30 13.58 -36.33
N GLY A 26 1.07 14.09 -35.36
CA GLY A 26 1.92 15.28 -35.52
C GLY A 26 1.33 16.59 -34.98
N VAL A 27 0.04 16.68 -34.69
CA VAL A 27 -0.58 17.91 -34.15
C VAL A 27 -0.15 18.11 -32.70
N LYS A 28 0.47 19.27 -32.40
CA LYS A 28 0.91 19.67 -31.04
C LYS A 28 -0.29 20.07 -30.19
N HIS A 29 -0.73 19.17 -29.31
CA HIS A 29 -1.83 19.45 -28.38
C HIS A 29 -1.31 20.11 -27.11
N PRO A 30 -1.83 21.30 -26.71
CA PRO A 30 -1.29 22.05 -25.57
C PRO A 30 -1.47 21.35 -24.22
N TYR A 31 -2.45 20.44 -24.10
CA TYR A 31 -2.73 19.72 -22.85
C TYR A 31 -2.02 18.37 -22.74
N VAL A 32 -1.46 17.84 -23.84
CA VAL A 32 -0.74 16.57 -23.84
C VAL A 32 0.74 16.85 -23.58
N LYS A 33 1.20 16.58 -22.36
CA LYS A 33 2.62 16.68 -22.00
C LYS A 33 3.47 15.80 -22.93
N ARG A 34 4.64 16.29 -23.34
CA ARG A 34 5.57 15.61 -24.28
C ARG A 34 6.97 15.54 -23.71
N GLY A 35 7.77 14.61 -24.24
CA GLY A 35 9.15 14.42 -23.81
C GLY A 35 9.21 14.19 -22.31
N GLU A 36 10.19 14.79 -21.64
CA GLU A 36 10.39 14.66 -20.19
C GLU A 36 9.17 15.04 -19.33
N GLU A 37 8.27 15.87 -19.82
CA GLU A 37 7.08 16.28 -19.08
C GLU A 37 5.97 15.23 -19.11
N ASN A 38 6.01 14.33 -20.09
CA ASN A 38 5.08 13.22 -20.16
C ASN A 38 5.53 12.14 -19.17
N PRO A 39 4.73 11.77 -18.15
CA PRO A 39 5.10 10.72 -17.21
C PRO A 39 5.39 9.38 -17.91
N ASN A 40 4.73 9.09 -19.03
CA ASN A 40 4.90 7.87 -19.81
C ASN A 40 6.15 7.90 -20.72
N TRP A 41 6.85 9.03 -20.81
CA TRP A 41 8.10 9.11 -21.54
C TRP A 41 9.23 8.40 -20.80
N LYS A 42 10.11 7.73 -21.54
CA LYS A 42 11.30 7.08 -20.96
C LYS A 42 12.24 8.15 -20.44
N GLY A 43 12.47 8.18 -19.12
CA GLY A 43 13.23 9.23 -18.43
C GLY A 43 12.39 10.45 -18.08
N GLY A 44 11.05 10.38 -18.20
CA GLY A 44 10.14 11.46 -17.81
C GLY A 44 10.18 11.81 -16.32
N LYS A 45 9.59 12.96 -15.98
CA LYS A 45 9.45 13.42 -14.58
C LYS A 45 8.74 12.34 -13.75
N PRO A 46 9.20 12.08 -12.51
CA PRO A 46 8.50 11.15 -11.63
C PRO A 46 7.04 11.52 -11.41
N TYR A 47 6.19 10.52 -11.25
CA TYR A 47 4.77 10.68 -10.94
C TYR A 47 4.38 9.80 -9.74
N LEU A 48 3.28 10.15 -9.07
CA LEU A 48 2.74 9.35 -7.97
C LEU A 48 1.93 8.17 -8.52
N ASN A 49 2.22 6.95 -8.06
CA ASN A 49 1.40 5.78 -8.34
C ASN A 49 0.19 5.70 -7.38
N THR A 50 -0.67 4.71 -7.59
CA THR A 50 -1.86 4.46 -6.75
C THR A 50 -1.54 4.15 -5.29
N ASP A 51 -0.32 3.66 -5.01
CA ASP A 51 0.17 3.34 -3.68
C ASP A 51 0.88 4.53 -3.00
N GLY A 52 0.91 5.70 -3.66
CA GLY A 52 1.50 6.94 -3.15
C GLY A 52 3.02 7.07 -3.31
N TYR A 53 3.67 6.14 -4.02
CA TYR A 53 5.11 6.21 -4.30
C TYR A 53 5.39 7.00 -5.57
N PHE A 54 6.51 7.73 -5.56
CA PHE A 54 7.06 8.31 -6.79
C PHE A 54 7.72 7.24 -7.66
N VAL A 55 7.29 7.18 -8.91
CA VAL A 55 7.77 6.25 -9.94
C VAL A 55 8.32 7.04 -11.12
N ARG A 56 9.43 6.58 -11.69
CA ARG A 56 9.98 7.06 -12.95
C ARG A 56 9.94 5.96 -14.00
N ASN A 57 9.43 6.27 -15.18
CA ASN A 57 9.53 5.37 -16.32
C ASN A 57 10.95 5.41 -16.90
N VAL A 58 11.54 4.24 -17.13
CA VAL A 58 12.87 4.02 -17.70
C VAL A 58 12.76 3.06 -18.88
N THR A 59 13.84 2.89 -19.65
CA THR A 59 13.81 2.01 -20.83
C THR A 59 13.44 0.56 -20.49
N SER A 60 13.85 0.07 -19.31
CA SER A 60 13.62 -1.29 -18.83
C SER A 60 12.33 -1.46 -18.02
N GLY A 61 11.40 -0.51 -18.05
CA GLY A 61 10.16 -0.54 -17.26
C GLY A 61 10.02 0.68 -16.36
N SER A 62 9.61 0.49 -15.12
CA SER A 62 9.47 1.58 -14.14
C SER A 62 10.37 1.35 -12.93
N ARG A 63 10.83 2.44 -12.31
CA ARG A 63 11.67 2.41 -11.11
C ARG A 63 11.07 3.28 -10.03
N LEU A 64 11.15 2.80 -8.78
CA LEU A 64 10.73 3.54 -7.60
C LEU A 64 11.81 4.58 -7.24
N VAL A 65 11.41 5.84 -7.14
CA VAL A 65 12.34 6.96 -6.92
C VAL A 65 13.07 6.85 -5.58
N HIS A 66 12.38 6.44 -4.51
CA HIS A 66 13.01 6.26 -3.20
C HIS A 66 14.16 5.24 -3.25
N ARG A 67 14.03 4.19 -4.06
CA ARG A 67 15.09 3.17 -4.23
C ARG A 67 16.29 3.77 -4.94
N GLU A 68 16.06 4.54 -6.00
CA GLU A 68 17.15 5.23 -6.71
C GLU A 68 17.90 6.21 -5.80
N ILE A 69 17.19 6.93 -4.92
CA ILE A 69 17.83 7.85 -3.97
C ILE A 69 18.65 7.06 -2.94
N ALA A 70 18.12 5.98 -2.38
CA ALA A 70 18.86 5.11 -1.46
C ALA A 70 20.13 4.54 -2.11
N GLU A 71 20.05 4.06 -3.36
CA GLU A 71 21.21 3.57 -4.13
C GLU A 71 22.27 4.66 -4.35
N LYS A 72 21.84 5.90 -4.66
CA LYS A 72 22.74 7.05 -4.80
C LYS A 72 23.45 7.40 -3.50
N ILE A 73 22.73 7.41 -2.38
CA ILE A 73 23.30 7.70 -1.05
C ILE A 73 24.34 6.63 -0.70
N LEU A 74 24.02 5.36 -0.92
CA LEU A 74 24.92 4.24 -0.65
C LEU A 74 26.05 4.08 -1.67
N ARG A 75 26.00 4.81 -2.80
CA ARG A 75 26.93 4.72 -3.93
C ARG A 75 27.10 3.29 -4.47
N ARG A 76 26.04 2.48 -4.37
CA ARG A 76 25.99 1.11 -4.90
C ARG A 76 24.54 0.71 -5.18
N SER A 77 24.37 -0.23 -6.10
CA SER A 77 23.07 -0.85 -6.36
C SER A 77 22.58 -1.63 -5.15
N LEU A 78 21.29 -1.56 -4.88
CA LEU A 78 20.67 -2.34 -3.82
C LEU A 78 20.42 -3.79 -4.30
N PRO A 79 20.67 -4.81 -3.45
CA PRO A 79 20.32 -6.18 -3.77
C PRO A 79 18.86 -6.31 -4.20
N GLU A 80 18.57 -7.23 -5.12
CA GLU A 80 17.23 -7.37 -5.71
C GLU A 80 16.12 -7.58 -4.65
N LYS A 81 16.44 -8.32 -3.58
CA LYS A 81 15.49 -8.61 -2.49
C LYS A 81 15.33 -7.49 -1.47
N SER A 82 16.26 -6.53 -1.44
CA SER A 82 16.24 -5.46 -0.44
C SER A 82 15.15 -4.44 -0.71
N VAL A 83 14.61 -3.87 0.37
CA VAL A 83 13.47 -2.96 0.33
C VAL A 83 13.81 -1.70 1.10
N VAL A 84 13.40 -0.54 0.60
CA VAL A 84 13.59 0.74 1.32
C VAL A 84 12.34 1.03 2.14
N HIS A 85 12.52 1.12 3.45
CA HIS A 85 11.50 1.51 4.41
C HIS A 85 11.51 3.02 4.62
N HIS A 86 10.34 3.65 4.62
CA HIS A 86 10.18 5.06 4.99
C HIS A 86 9.89 5.14 6.50
N VAL A 87 10.80 5.69 7.29
CA VAL A 87 10.72 5.73 8.75
C VAL A 87 9.48 6.49 9.23
N ASN A 88 9.17 7.60 8.58
CA ASN A 88 7.99 8.41 8.92
C ASN A 88 6.66 7.84 8.39
N GLY A 89 6.70 6.77 7.58
CA GLY A 89 5.52 6.16 6.97
C GLY A 89 4.84 6.98 5.86
N LYS A 90 5.54 7.97 5.27
CA LYS A 90 5.04 8.78 4.15
C LYS A 90 5.74 8.37 2.84
N PRO A 91 5.07 7.63 1.94
CA PRO A 91 5.67 7.11 0.69
C PRO A 91 6.19 8.16 -0.30
N ALA A 92 5.68 9.40 -0.21
CA ALA A 92 6.08 10.51 -1.06
C ALA A 92 7.25 11.33 -0.47
N ASP A 93 7.63 11.06 0.78
CA ASP A 93 8.69 11.77 1.47
C ASP A 93 10.05 11.11 1.20
N ASN A 94 10.74 11.67 0.21
CA ASN A 94 11.97 11.13 -0.34
C ASN A 94 13.26 11.81 0.21
N PHE A 95 13.21 12.43 1.38
CA PHE A 95 14.42 12.94 2.03
C PHE A 95 15.33 11.78 2.48
N GLY A 96 16.63 11.91 2.21
CA GLY A 96 17.58 10.79 2.31
C GLY A 96 17.79 10.23 3.72
N ASP A 97 17.47 11.01 4.75
CA ASP A 97 17.51 10.66 6.17
C ASP A 97 16.29 9.85 6.63
N ASN A 98 15.22 9.79 5.83
CA ASN A 98 13.98 9.09 6.13
C ASN A 98 13.98 7.61 5.71
N PHE A 99 15.12 7.06 5.29
CA PHE A 99 15.21 5.72 4.72
C PHE A 99 15.92 4.73 5.62
N VAL A 100 15.36 3.52 5.70
CA VAL A 100 16.04 2.33 6.24
C VAL A 100 16.03 1.25 5.17
N VAL A 101 17.21 0.79 4.76
CA VAL A 101 17.33 -0.34 3.82
C VAL A 101 17.14 -1.64 4.60
N CYS A 102 16.13 -2.39 4.24
CA CYS A 102 15.79 -3.71 4.77
C CYS A 102 16.38 -4.80 3.88
N GLU A 103 16.87 -5.88 4.49
CA GLU A 103 17.40 -7.04 3.76
C GLU A 103 16.34 -7.69 2.85
N ASP A 104 15.10 -7.74 3.32
CA ASP A 104 13.98 -8.35 2.62
C ASP A 104 12.62 -7.74 3.04
N ASN A 105 11.54 -8.26 2.44
CA ASN A 105 10.17 -7.89 2.79
C ASN A 105 9.75 -8.34 4.19
N THR A 106 10.37 -9.41 4.74
CA THR A 106 10.07 -9.94 6.08
C THR A 106 10.46 -8.94 7.14
N TYR A 107 11.70 -8.43 7.07
CA TYR A 107 12.21 -7.40 7.96
C TYR A 107 11.48 -6.08 7.77
N HIS A 108 11.18 -5.69 6.52
CA HIS A 108 10.35 -4.52 6.24
C HIS A 108 8.96 -4.60 6.92
N ALA A 109 8.30 -5.75 6.85
CA ALA A 109 7.01 -5.98 7.51
C ALA A 109 7.13 -5.99 9.04
N LEU A 110 8.24 -6.50 9.59
CA LEU A 110 8.54 -6.45 11.02
C LEU A 110 8.65 -5.00 11.52
N LEU A 111 9.35 -4.12 10.79
CA LEU A 111 9.43 -2.70 11.13
C LEU A 111 8.04 -2.05 11.18
N HIS A 112 7.20 -2.27 10.17
CA HIS A 112 5.81 -1.79 10.18
C HIS A 112 5.01 -2.31 11.38
N LYS A 113 5.19 -3.59 11.75
CA LYS A 113 4.54 -4.18 12.91
C LYS A 113 4.98 -3.50 14.21
N ARG A 114 6.29 -3.33 14.41
CA ARG A 114 6.87 -2.69 15.59
C ARG A 114 6.48 -1.21 15.69
N THR A 115 6.54 -0.48 14.59
CA THR A 115 6.10 0.93 14.53
C THR A 115 4.63 1.08 14.92
N ARG A 116 3.75 0.18 14.47
CA ARG A 116 2.33 0.19 14.88
C ARG A 116 2.16 -0.09 16.37
N ALA A 117 2.90 -1.05 16.93
CA ALA A 117 2.84 -1.35 18.35
C ALA A 117 3.34 -0.18 19.21
N PHE A 118 4.49 0.38 18.85
CA PHE A 118 5.07 1.54 19.52
C PHE A 118 4.12 2.75 19.47
N LYS A 119 3.54 3.06 18.32
CA LYS A 119 2.56 4.16 18.18
C LYS A 119 1.28 3.92 19.00
N ALA A 120 0.86 2.67 19.18
CA ALA A 120 -0.38 2.34 19.89
C ALA A 120 -0.21 2.30 21.42
N CYS A 121 0.93 1.81 21.92
CA CYS A 121 1.11 1.55 23.35
C CYS A 121 2.50 1.86 23.91
N GLY A 122 3.41 2.44 23.11
CA GLY A 122 4.79 2.73 23.53
C GLY A 122 5.72 1.52 23.54
N HIS A 123 5.23 0.32 23.29
CA HIS A 123 6.03 -0.91 23.29
C HIS A 123 6.15 -1.51 21.88
N ALA A 124 7.32 -1.37 21.27
CA ALA A 124 7.57 -1.85 19.91
C ALA A 124 7.47 -3.38 19.77
N ASP A 125 7.83 -4.12 20.80
CA ASP A 125 7.85 -5.60 20.77
C ASP A 125 6.52 -6.25 21.15
N TRP A 126 5.52 -5.45 21.53
CA TRP A 126 4.20 -5.97 21.87
C TRP A 126 3.42 -6.44 20.64
N LEU A 127 2.61 -7.47 20.85
CA LEU A 127 1.85 -8.11 19.79
C LEU A 127 0.39 -7.66 19.86
N ARG A 128 -0.21 -7.43 18.69
CA ARG A 128 -1.64 -7.14 18.60
C ARG A 128 -2.45 -8.42 18.64
N CYS A 129 -3.38 -8.54 19.58
CA CYS A 129 -4.36 -9.62 19.62
C CYS A 129 -5.36 -9.49 18.46
N TYR A 130 -5.55 -10.54 17.67
CA TYR A 130 -6.49 -10.54 16.54
C TYR A 130 -7.95 -10.39 16.99
N LEU A 131 -8.30 -10.78 18.22
CA LEU A 131 -9.68 -10.77 18.72
C LEU A 131 -10.05 -9.42 19.34
N CYS A 132 -9.38 -9.01 20.42
CA CYS A 132 -9.69 -7.74 21.10
C CYS A 132 -8.99 -6.51 20.48
N LYS A 133 -8.04 -6.71 19.55
CA LYS A 133 -7.26 -5.65 18.87
C LYS A 133 -6.30 -4.86 19.76
N GLU A 134 -6.25 -5.16 21.05
CA GLU A 134 -5.28 -4.61 22.00
C GLU A 134 -3.87 -5.17 21.78
N TYR A 135 -2.88 -4.41 22.23
CA TYR A 135 -1.47 -4.80 22.26
C TYR A 135 -1.10 -5.27 23.66
N ASP A 136 -0.32 -6.34 23.76
CA ASP A 136 0.14 -6.89 25.03
C ASP A 136 1.52 -7.55 24.86
N ASN A 137 2.17 -7.84 25.98
CA ASN A 137 3.42 -8.57 26.03
C ASN A 137 3.29 -9.90 25.24
N PRO A 138 4.25 -10.25 24.37
CA PRO A 138 4.26 -11.53 23.66
C PRO A 138 3.99 -12.76 24.52
N GLU A 139 4.37 -12.75 25.81
CA GLU A 139 4.13 -13.84 26.76
C GLU A 139 2.63 -14.04 27.07
N ASN A 140 1.84 -12.97 27.01
CA ASN A 140 0.39 -13.00 27.23
C ASN A 140 -0.39 -13.40 25.96
N ILE A 141 0.30 -13.56 24.83
CA ILE A 141 -0.30 -13.79 23.51
C ILE A 141 0.09 -15.16 22.96
N LYS A 142 -0.91 -16.00 22.71
CA LYS A 142 -0.73 -17.26 22.01
C LYS A 142 -0.54 -16.99 20.51
N LYS A 143 0.54 -17.50 19.94
CA LYS A 143 0.82 -17.49 18.50
C LYS A 143 0.28 -18.79 17.87
N GLY A 144 -0.74 -18.68 17.03
CA GLY A 144 -1.16 -19.76 16.14
C GLY A 144 -0.48 -19.65 14.78
N GLU A 145 -0.80 -20.56 13.85
CA GLU A 145 -0.22 -20.55 12.49
C GLU A 145 -0.47 -19.24 11.73
N ARG A 146 -1.69 -18.69 11.82
CA ARG A 146 -2.10 -17.50 11.04
C ARG A 146 -2.46 -16.30 11.90
N MET A 147 -2.69 -16.49 13.19
CA MET A 147 -3.26 -15.48 14.07
C MET A 147 -2.65 -15.58 15.46
N GLN A 148 -2.51 -14.43 16.12
CA GLN A 148 -2.03 -14.32 17.48
C GLN A 148 -3.13 -13.68 18.36
N TYR A 149 -3.37 -14.21 19.55
CA TYR A 149 -4.50 -13.81 20.39
C TYR A 149 -4.24 -14.07 21.87
N HIS A 150 -4.92 -13.35 22.76
CA HIS A 150 -4.96 -13.71 24.18
C HIS A 150 -5.78 -14.99 24.39
N LEU A 151 -5.32 -15.87 25.29
CA LEU A 151 -6.07 -17.08 25.69
C LEU A 151 -7.46 -16.76 26.26
N ARG A 152 -7.58 -15.65 27.00
CA ARG A 152 -8.87 -15.18 27.53
C ARG A 152 -9.84 -14.77 26.40
N CYS A 153 -9.33 -14.16 25.34
CA CYS A 153 -10.14 -13.69 24.23
C CYS A 153 -10.70 -14.86 23.41
N THR A 154 -9.94 -15.93 23.20
CA THR A 154 -10.48 -17.11 22.49
C THR A 154 -11.55 -17.81 23.28
N ARG A 155 -11.38 -17.98 24.60
CA ARG A 155 -12.44 -18.56 25.46
C ARG A 155 -13.74 -17.78 25.33
N LYS A 156 -13.68 -16.45 25.41
CA LYS A 156 -14.84 -15.57 25.21
C LYS A 156 -15.45 -15.75 23.81
N TYR A 157 -14.63 -15.69 22.76
CA TYR A 157 -15.09 -15.84 21.37
C TYR A 157 -15.84 -17.17 21.13
N TYR A 158 -15.30 -18.29 21.59
CA TYR A 158 -15.96 -19.59 21.43
C TYR A 158 -17.22 -19.72 22.29
N TRP A 159 -17.25 -19.13 23.49
CA TRP A 159 -18.43 -19.09 24.35
C TRP A 159 -19.57 -18.30 23.70
N ASP A 160 -19.28 -17.09 23.21
CA ASP A 160 -20.26 -16.24 22.50
C ASP A 160 -20.84 -16.98 21.27
N LYS A 161 -19.99 -17.69 20.51
CA LYS A 161 -20.42 -18.49 19.35
C LYS A 161 -21.31 -19.67 19.75
N LYS A 162 -21.01 -20.34 20.87
CA LYS A 162 -21.82 -21.46 21.40
C LYS A 162 -23.21 -20.98 21.83
N ILE A 163 -23.29 -19.83 22.51
CA ILE A 163 -24.57 -19.22 22.91
C ILE A 163 -25.41 -18.85 21.69
N LYS A 164 -24.80 -18.20 20.69
CA LYS A 164 -25.51 -17.81 19.48
C LYS A 164 -26.13 -19.03 18.78
N LYS A 165 -25.35 -20.11 18.63
CA LYS A 165 -25.84 -21.37 18.04
C LYS A 165 -26.94 -22.04 18.87
N GLY A 166 -26.90 -21.91 20.20
CA GLY A 166 -27.96 -22.40 21.08
C GLY A 166 -29.28 -21.65 20.85
N LYS A 167 -29.22 -20.32 20.81
CA LYS A 167 -30.39 -19.45 20.54
C LYS A 167 -31.00 -19.66 19.17
N GLU A 168 -30.16 -19.87 18.13
CA GLU A 168 -30.62 -20.19 16.78
C GLU A 168 -31.41 -21.51 16.74
N LYS A 169 -30.95 -22.53 17.46
CA LYS A 169 -31.66 -23.82 17.58
C LYS A 169 -32.97 -23.70 18.35
N GLU A 170 -32.97 -22.97 19.46
CA GLU A 170 -34.20 -22.73 20.26
C GLU A 170 -35.26 -22.00 19.44
N HIS A 171 -34.86 -20.99 18.66
CA HIS A 171 -35.74 -20.27 17.74
C HIS A 171 -36.29 -21.16 16.61
N GLU A 172 -35.47 -22.04 16.01
CA GLU A 172 -35.94 -23.03 15.02
C GLU A 172 -36.95 -24.01 15.62
N THR A 173 -36.75 -24.48 16.85
CA THR A 173 -37.71 -25.37 17.53
C THR A 173 -38.99 -24.68 17.98
N ALA A 174 -38.99 -23.35 18.17
CA ALA A 174 -40.17 -22.59 18.59
C ALA A 174 -41.10 -22.18 17.43
N ILE A 175 -40.71 -22.44 16.18
CA ILE A 175 -41.46 -22.10 14.96
C ILE A 175 -42.20 -23.34 14.39
N VAL A 176 -42.08 -24.51 15.02
CA VAL A 176 -42.74 -25.77 14.63
C VAL A 176 -43.97 -26.06 15.48
#